data_AF-A0A8S4S2D3-F1
#
_entry.id   AF-A0A8S4S2D3-F1
#
_cell.length_a   1.000
_cell.length_b   1.000
_cell.length_c   1.000
_cell.angle_alpha   90.00
_cell.angle_beta   90.00
_cell.angle_gamma   90.00
#
_symmetry.space_group_name_H-M   'P 1'
#
loop_
_entity.id
_entity.type
_entity.pdbx_description
1 polymer ?
#
loop_
_entity_poly.entity_id
_entity_poly.type
_entity_poly.pdbx_seq_one_letter_code
_entity_poly.pdbx_strand_id
1 'polypeptide(L)'
;MNRHEGVSCDSCLKNNFRGRRYKCLICIDYDLCAACYESGATTNQHTTEHAMQCILSRSDFDLYYGGESLTLEQPQAYTCPFCNRMGMTDTALIEHVTAEHADTTQAVVCPVCASLPGGEPNFVTDDFPGHLTLEHRTGPRDLISFLDEPSGIRHGGVRRMPPSGRGVSRARRTNMHFRSTMEDDNKSYRTYDHKNLKDAVDLVQNKGKSIY
;
A
#
# COMPACT_ATOMS: atom_id res chain seq x y z
N MET A 1 -9.17 4.24 6.90
CA MET A 1 -10.12 3.99 5.79
C MET A 1 -10.20 2.48 5.61
N ASN A 2 -11.42 1.93 5.49
CA ASN A 2 -11.66 0.48 5.36
C ASN A 2 -11.92 0.09 3.89
N ARG A 3 -11.42 0.87 2.93
CA ARG A 3 -11.59 0.69 1.49
C ARG A 3 -10.34 1.20 0.79
N HIS A 4 -10.00 0.59 -0.34
CA HIS A 4 -8.95 1.08 -1.24
C HIS A 4 -9.51 2.19 -2.13
N GLU A 5 -9.54 3.42 -1.64
CA GLU A 5 -10.09 4.57 -2.38
C GLU A 5 -9.27 4.87 -3.63
N GLY A 6 -9.96 5.10 -4.76
CA GLY A 6 -9.33 5.37 -6.05
C GLY A 6 -8.78 4.14 -6.78
N VAL A 7 -9.04 2.93 -6.27
CA VAL A 7 -8.58 1.67 -6.86
C VAL A 7 -9.76 0.88 -7.42
N SER A 8 -9.60 0.35 -8.63
CA SER A 8 -10.52 -0.58 -9.29
C SER A 8 -9.88 -1.95 -9.46
N CYS A 9 -10.70 -3.00 -9.42
CA CYS A 9 -10.27 -4.34 -9.83
C CYS A 9 -10.34 -4.46 -11.36
N ASP A 10 -9.24 -4.78 -12.04
CA ASP A 10 -9.19 -4.87 -13.51
C ASP A 10 -9.98 -6.04 -14.10
N SER A 11 -10.26 -7.07 -13.29
CA SER A 11 -11.05 -8.23 -13.75
C SER A 11 -12.56 -7.99 -13.65
N CYS A 12 -13.05 -7.50 -12.50
CA CYS A 12 -14.49 -7.37 -12.24
C CYS A 12 -15.00 -5.92 -12.20
N LEU A 13 -14.11 -4.94 -12.43
CA LEU A 13 -14.39 -3.50 -12.47
C LEU A 13 -14.99 -2.96 -11.16
N LYS A 14 -14.83 -3.68 -10.05
CA LYS A 14 -15.30 -3.24 -8.74
C LYS A 14 -14.38 -2.14 -8.21
N ASN A 15 -14.97 -0.97 -7.93
CA ASN A 15 -14.25 0.19 -7.40
C ASN A 15 -14.29 0.23 -5.87
N ASN A 16 -13.28 0.84 -5.26
CA ASN A 16 -13.22 1.16 -3.83
C ASN A 16 -13.54 -0.05 -2.93
N PHE A 17 -13.01 -1.22 -3.31
CA PHE A 17 -13.33 -2.47 -2.63
C PHE A 17 -12.65 -2.57 -1.25
N ARG A 18 -13.20 -3.45 -0.39
CA ARG A 18 -12.70 -3.74 0.96
C ARG A 18 -11.80 -4.97 0.96
N GLY A 19 -10.99 -5.11 2.01
CA GLY A 19 -10.13 -6.27 2.21
C GLY A 19 -8.82 -6.21 1.43
N ARG A 20 -8.32 -7.38 1.03
CA ARG A 20 -7.03 -7.52 0.34
C ARG A 20 -7.11 -6.99 -1.09
N ARG A 21 -6.19 -6.09 -1.42
CA ARG A 21 -5.84 -5.66 -2.78
C ARG A 21 -4.62 -6.44 -3.21
N TYR A 22 -4.61 -6.91 -4.45
CA TYR A 22 -3.48 -7.61 -5.04
C TYR A 22 -2.99 -6.81 -6.22
N LYS A 23 -1.80 -6.23 -6.11
CA LYS A 23 -1.15 -5.48 -7.18
C LYS A 23 -0.19 -6.36 -7.96
N CYS A 24 -0.28 -6.35 -9.28
CA CYS A 24 0.66 -7.09 -10.10
C CYS A 24 2.02 -6.38 -10.12
N LEU A 25 3.08 -7.16 -9.94
CA LEU A 25 4.45 -6.66 -9.96
C LEU A 25 5.08 -6.68 -11.35
N ILE A 26 4.37 -7.22 -12.34
CA ILE A 26 4.80 -7.32 -13.74
C ILE A 26 3.95 -6.40 -14.64
N CYS A 27 2.63 -6.40 -14.44
CA CYS A 27 1.72 -5.56 -15.22
C CYS A 27 1.67 -4.15 -14.62
N ILE A 28 1.70 -3.15 -15.50
CA ILE A 28 1.53 -1.75 -15.11
C ILE A 28 0.07 -1.50 -14.74
N ASP A 29 -0.16 -0.84 -13.62
CA ASP A 29 -1.49 -0.39 -13.15
C ASP A 29 -2.55 -1.50 -13.09
N TYR A 30 -2.12 -2.74 -12.79
CA TYR A 30 -3.02 -3.88 -12.69
C TYR A 30 -3.25 -4.31 -11.23
N ASP A 31 -4.50 -4.30 -10.83
CA ASP A 31 -4.97 -4.53 -9.48
C ASP A 31 -6.16 -5.48 -9.46
N LEU A 32 -6.12 -6.46 -8.57
CA LEU A 32 -7.21 -7.41 -8.34
C LEU A 32 -7.74 -7.30 -6.92
N CYS A 33 -9.05 -7.43 -6.78
CA CYS A 33 -9.64 -7.72 -5.48
C CYS A 33 -9.40 -9.19 -5.10
N ALA A 34 -9.50 -9.52 -3.81
CA ALA A 34 -9.28 -10.87 -3.30
C ALA A 34 -10.04 -11.97 -4.09
N ALA A 35 -11.32 -11.75 -4.41
CA ALA A 35 -12.12 -12.74 -5.13
C ALA A 35 -11.59 -13.02 -6.55
N CYS A 36 -11.10 -12.00 -7.27
CA CYS A 36 -10.54 -12.17 -8.61
C CYS A 36 -9.16 -12.80 -8.57
N TYR A 37 -8.35 -12.47 -7.56
CA TYR A 37 -7.06 -13.13 -7.35
C TYR A 37 -7.25 -14.63 -7.03
N GLU A 38 -8.13 -14.96 -6.09
CA GLU A 38 -8.37 -16.34 -5.64
C GLU A 38 -9.04 -17.22 -6.71
N SER A 39 -9.83 -16.62 -7.60
CA SER A 39 -10.41 -17.33 -8.76
C SER A 39 -9.44 -17.49 -9.93
N GLY A 40 -8.22 -16.94 -9.83
CA GLY A 40 -7.21 -17.02 -10.88
C GLY A 40 -7.58 -16.21 -12.13
N ALA A 41 -8.10 -15.00 -11.95
CA ALA A 41 -8.48 -14.14 -13.07
C ALA A 41 -7.28 -13.80 -13.98
N THR A 42 -7.46 -14.00 -15.28
CA THR A 42 -6.44 -13.70 -16.32
C THR A 42 -6.98 -12.72 -17.35
N THR A 43 -6.10 -11.95 -17.98
CA THR A 43 -6.40 -11.05 -19.10
C THR A 43 -5.34 -11.16 -20.18
N ASN A 44 -5.44 -10.38 -21.27
CA ASN A 44 -4.40 -10.35 -22.30
C ASN A 44 -3.04 -9.86 -21.78
N GLN A 45 -3.02 -9.07 -20.69
CA GLN A 45 -1.81 -8.49 -20.12
C GLN A 45 -1.37 -9.18 -18.83
N HIS A 46 -2.22 -10.00 -18.20
CA HIS A 46 -1.98 -10.59 -16.89
C HIS A 46 -2.28 -12.09 -16.88
N THR A 47 -1.36 -12.87 -16.30
CA THR A 47 -1.51 -14.31 -16.05
C THR A 47 -1.38 -14.61 -14.56
N THR A 48 -1.85 -15.77 -14.12
CA THR A 48 -1.71 -16.23 -12.72
C THR A 48 -0.27 -16.51 -12.31
N GLU A 49 0.67 -16.52 -13.26
CA GLU A 49 2.10 -16.73 -13.00
C GLU A 49 2.82 -15.44 -12.62
N HIS A 50 2.21 -14.27 -12.85
CA HIS A 50 2.82 -13.01 -12.48
C HIS A 50 2.85 -12.85 -10.96
N ALA A 51 3.99 -12.38 -10.44
CA ALA A 51 4.13 -12.08 -9.03
C ALA A 51 3.16 -10.97 -8.60
N MET A 52 2.55 -11.16 -7.42
CA MET A 52 1.51 -10.26 -6.90
C MET A 52 1.87 -9.80 -5.49
N GLN A 53 1.77 -8.50 -5.22
CA GLN A 53 1.88 -7.92 -3.88
C GLN A 53 0.50 -7.78 -3.24
N CYS A 54 0.33 -8.36 -2.06
CA CYS A 54 -0.86 -8.14 -1.24
C CYS A 54 -0.72 -6.82 -0.46
N ILE A 55 -1.70 -5.93 -0.62
CA ILE A 55 -1.78 -4.63 0.03
C ILE A 55 -3.04 -4.62 0.90
N LEU A 56 -2.85 -4.37 2.20
CA LEU A 56 -3.93 -4.27 3.17
C LEU A 56 -4.36 -2.81 3.33
N SER A 57 -5.66 -2.58 3.55
CA SER A 57 -6.11 -1.26 3.99
C SER A 57 -5.62 -1.03 5.43
N ARG A 58 -5.46 0.24 5.82
CA ARG A 58 -5.03 0.57 7.20
C ARG A 58 -5.94 -0.05 8.25
N SER A 59 -7.26 -0.03 8.02
CA SER A 59 -8.21 -0.62 8.95
C SER A 59 -8.13 -2.15 9.00
N ASP A 60 -7.87 -2.82 7.88
CA ASP A 60 -7.68 -4.28 7.86
C ASP A 60 -6.37 -4.67 8.55
N PHE A 61 -5.33 -3.85 8.40
CA PHE A 61 -4.07 -4.01 9.10
C PHE A 61 -4.25 -3.89 10.63
N ASP A 62 -4.89 -2.81 11.10
CA ASP A 62 -5.15 -2.58 12.52
C ASP A 62 -5.95 -3.73 13.15
N LEU A 63 -6.95 -4.26 12.43
CA LEU A 63 -7.76 -5.40 12.87
C LEU A 63 -6.96 -6.70 12.96
N TYR A 64 -6.04 -6.93 12.02
CA TYR A 64 -5.28 -8.17 11.95
C TYR A 64 -4.16 -8.22 13.01
N TYR A 65 -3.52 -7.07 13.27
CA TYR A 65 -2.40 -6.96 14.21
C TYR A 65 -2.82 -6.46 15.62
N GLY A 66 -4.12 -6.47 15.93
CA GLY A 66 -4.61 -6.30 17.29
C GLY A 66 -4.55 -4.88 17.86
N GLY A 67 -4.32 -3.86 17.03
CA GLY A 67 -4.40 -2.46 17.43
C GLY A 67 -3.38 -1.99 18.48
N GLU A 68 -2.32 -2.76 18.75
CA GLU A 68 -1.17 -2.21 19.48
C GLU A 68 -0.56 -1.08 18.62
N SER A 69 -0.22 0.06 19.20
CA SER A 69 0.45 1.14 18.46
C SER A 69 1.79 0.61 17.93
N LEU A 70 1.80 0.26 16.66
CA LEU A 70 2.92 -0.39 16.03
C LEU A 70 4.05 0.64 15.89
N THR A 71 5.26 0.27 16.33
CA THR A 71 6.48 0.99 15.98
C THR A 71 6.61 1.03 14.46
N LEU A 72 7.26 2.06 13.91
CA LEU A 72 7.47 2.27 12.46
C LEU A 72 8.11 1.08 11.71
N GLU A 73 8.50 0.00 12.40
CA GLU A 73 9.26 -1.14 11.90
C GLU A 73 8.46 -2.46 11.80
N GLN A 74 7.16 -2.43 11.50
CA GLN A 74 6.39 -3.68 11.39
C GLN A 74 6.36 -4.29 9.99
N PRO A 75 6.45 -5.64 9.90
CA PRO A 75 6.95 -6.35 8.73
C PRO A 75 5.95 -6.29 7.58
N GLN A 76 6.18 -5.34 6.69
CA GLN A 76 5.59 -5.37 5.36
C GLN A 76 6.17 -6.59 4.65
N ALA A 77 5.36 -7.64 4.54
CA ALA A 77 5.72 -8.87 3.84
C ALA A 77 5.70 -8.59 2.33
N TYR A 78 6.88 -8.42 1.74
CA TYR A 78 7.03 -8.19 0.33
C TYR A 78 7.18 -9.49 -0.47
N THR A 79 6.78 -9.39 -1.73
CA THR A 79 6.90 -10.46 -2.72
C THR A 79 8.02 -10.12 -3.70
N CYS A 80 8.94 -11.05 -3.96
CA CYS A 80 9.93 -10.88 -5.01
C CYS A 80 9.22 -10.85 -6.37
N PRO A 81 9.39 -9.80 -7.18
CA PRO A 81 8.76 -9.72 -8.48
C PRO A 81 9.34 -10.75 -9.48
N PHE A 82 10.57 -11.23 -9.26
CA PHE A 82 11.24 -12.15 -10.18
C PHE A 82 10.93 -13.63 -9.94
N CYS A 83 10.82 -14.06 -8.68
CA CYS A 83 10.61 -15.47 -8.34
C CYS A 83 9.32 -15.73 -7.54
N ASN A 84 8.49 -14.71 -7.33
CA ASN A 84 7.23 -14.78 -6.57
C ASN A 84 7.39 -15.31 -5.12
N ARG A 85 8.61 -15.27 -4.56
CA ARG A 85 8.84 -15.59 -3.15
C ARG A 85 8.18 -14.53 -2.28
N MET A 86 7.35 -14.94 -1.33
CA MET A 86 6.58 -14.04 -0.47
C MET A 86 7.15 -14.00 0.95
N GLY A 87 6.74 -13.00 1.74
CA GLY A 87 7.04 -12.97 3.18
C GLY A 87 8.40 -12.38 3.55
N MET A 88 9.01 -11.60 2.65
CA MET A 88 10.30 -10.97 2.94
C MET A 88 10.12 -9.61 3.59
N THR A 89 10.98 -9.27 4.54
CA THR A 89 11.15 -7.88 5.01
C THR A 89 11.84 -7.05 3.92
N ASP A 90 11.91 -5.74 4.09
CA ASP A 90 12.69 -4.82 3.26
C ASP A 90 14.14 -5.31 3.08
N THR A 91 14.80 -5.61 4.20
CA THR A 91 16.20 -6.05 4.22
C THR A 91 16.35 -7.43 3.58
N ALA A 92 15.46 -8.37 3.90
CA ALA A 92 15.50 -9.70 3.32
C ALA A 92 15.23 -9.68 1.81
N LEU A 93 14.35 -8.78 1.34
CA LEU A 93 14.09 -8.59 -0.09
C LEU A 93 15.35 -8.06 -0.80
N ILE A 94 16.01 -7.05 -0.24
CA ILE A 94 17.28 -6.51 -0.78
C ILE A 94 18.33 -7.62 -0.88
N GLU A 95 18.58 -8.35 0.21
CA GLU A 95 19.56 -9.44 0.24
C GLU A 95 19.21 -10.54 -0.76
N HIS A 96 17.93 -10.93 -0.85
CA HIS A 96 17.48 -11.96 -1.78
C HIS A 96 17.67 -11.55 -3.24
N VAL A 97 17.23 -10.35 -3.65
CA VAL A 97 17.34 -9.96 -5.07
C VAL A 97 18.77 -9.65 -5.48
N THR A 98 19.58 -9.12 -4.57
CA THR A 98 21.02 -8.89 -4.85
C THR A 98 21.80 -10.20 -4.95
N ALA A 99 21.40 -11.26 -4.24
CA ALA A 99 22.08 -12.55 -4.28
C ALA A 99 21.57 -13.48 -5.40
N GLU A 100 20.25 -13.56 -5.61
CA GLU A 100 19.62 -14.53 -6.53
C GLU A 100 19.28 -13.92 -7.91
N HIS A 101 19.23 -12.58 -8.03
CA HIS A 101 18.71 -11.89 -9.22
C HIS A 101 19.57 -10.71 -9.71
N ALA A 102 20.87 -10.68 -9.38
CA ALA A 102 21.77 -9.56 -9.71
C ALA A 102 21.81 -9.16 -11.19
N ASP A 103 21.72 -10.14 -12.10
CA ASP A 103 21.83 -9.93 -13.56
C ASP A 103 20.45 -9.86 -14.27
N THR A 104 19.36 -9.79 -13.52
CA THR A 104 18.01 -9.77 -14.09
C THR A 104 17.67 -8.37 -14.57
N THR A 105 17.37 -8.21 -15.86
CA THR A 105 17.04 -6.92 -16.50
C THR A 105 15.54 -6.74 -16.76
N GLN A 106 14.70 -7.61 -16.17
CA GLN A 106 13.25 -7.52 -16.32
C GLN A 106 12.72 -6.30 -15.56
N ALA A 107 12.00 -5.42 -16.27
CA ALA A 107 11.32 -4.28 -15.65
C ALA A 107 10.15 -4.76 -14.78
N VAL A 108 10.12 -4.30 -13.53
CA VAL A 108 9.15 -4.73 -12.51
C VAL A 108 8.64 -3.55 -11.70
N VAL A 109 7.42 -3.66 -11.17
CA VAL A 109 6.88 -2.70 -10.20
C VAL A 109 7.49 -2.98 -8.83
N CYS A 110 7.94 -1.93 -8.15
CA CYS A 110 8.51 -2.07 -6.82
C CYS A 110 7.41 -2.39 -5.77
N PRO A 111 7.43 -3.55 -5.09
CA PRO A 111 6.45 -3.92 -4.08
C PRO A 111 6.48 -3.01 -2.84
N VAL A 112 7.64 -2.40 -2.56
CA VAL A 112 7.81 -1.45 -1.46
C VAL A 112 7.10 -0.13 -1.78
N CYS A 113 7.41 0.48 -2.94
CA CYS A 113 6.72 1.69 -3.41
C CYS A 113 5.20 1.51 -3.52
N ALA A 114 4.76 0.33 -4.00
CA ALA A 114 3.35 -0.05 -4.08
C ALA A 114 2.62 -0.07 -2.74
N SER A 115 3.33 -0.38 -1.66
CA SER A 115 2.73 -0.58 -0.33
C SER A 115 2.87 0.62 0.60
N LEU A 116 3.81 1.53 0.32
CA LEU A 116 4.08 2.68 1.18
C LEU A 116 3.01 3.77 1.10
N PRO A 117 2.59 4.37 2.24
CA PRO A 117 1.69 5.51 2.24
C PRO A 117 2.42 6.74 1.67
N GLY A 118 2.01 7.18 0.47
CA GLY A 118 2.65 8.29 -0.25
C GLY A 118 3.75 7.87 -1.23
N GLY A 119 4.01 6.58 -1.37
CA GLY A 119 4.85 6.05 -2.45
C GLY A 119 4.16 6.13 -3.81
N GLU A 120 4.92 5.93 -4.90
CA GLU A 120 4.39 5.84 -6.26
C GLU A 120 3.98 4.38 -6.55
N PRO A 121 2.67 4.04 -6.62
CA PRO A 121 2.27 2.64 -6.62
C PRO A 121 2.63 1.88 -7.89
N ASN A 122 2.80 2.60 -8.99
CA ASN A 122 3.11 2.07 -10.31
C ASN A 122 4.57 2.33 -10.71
N PHE A 123 5.46 2.59 -9.74
CA PHE A 123 6.88 2.81 -10.04
C PHE A 123 7.50 1.54 -10.63
N VAL A 124 7.91 1.61 -11.89
CA VAL A 124 8.57 0.53 -12.64
C VAL A 124 10.05 0.82 -12.75
N THR A 125 10.88 -0.19 -12.51
CA THR A 125 12.33 -0.11 -12.66
C THR A 125 12.88 -1.39 -13.29
N ASP A 126 13.90 -1.25 -14.12
CA ASP A 126 14.71 -2.33 -14.72
C ASP A 126 15.99 -2.63 -13.90
N ASP A 127 16.39 -1.73 -12.99
CA ASP A 127 17.42 -1.94 -11.97
C ASP A 127 16.79 -2.03 -10.57
N PHE A 128 16.00 -3.09 -10.36
CA PHE A 128 15.30 -3.31 -9.10
C PHE A 128 16.24 -3.45 -7.88
N PRO A 129 17.35 -4.21 -7.92
CA PRO A 129 18.28 -4.31 -6.79
C PRO A 129 18.93 -2.96 -6.45
N GLY A 130 19.32 -2.18 -7.46
CA GLY A 130 19.86 -0.83 -7.28
C GLY A 130 18.85 0.11 -6.65
N HIS A 131 17.62 0.13 -7.17
CA HIS A 131 16.52 0.94 -6.62
C HIS A 131 16.25 0.65 -5.15
N LEU A 132 16.12 -0.62 -4.76
CA LEU A 132 15.90 -0.99 -3.35
C LEU A 132 17.04 -0.53 -2.44
N THR A 133 18.29 -0.62 -2.90
CA THR A 133 19.47 -0.26 -2.10
C THR A 133 19.59 1.25 -1.89
N LEU A 134 19.16 2.06 -2.87
CA LEU A 134 19.26 3.51 -2.82
C LEU A 134 18.08 4.15 -2.10
N GLU A 135 16.86 3.68 -2.38
CA GLU A 135 15.62 4.34 -1.94
C GLU A 135 14.99 3.69 -0.71
N HIS A 136 15.25 2.39 -0.47
CA HIS A 136 14.56 1.60 0.57
C HIS A 136 15.50 0.93 1.56
N ARG A 137 16.78 1.31 1.58
CA ARG A 137 17.72 0.79 2.58
C ARG A 137 17.49 1.47 3.91
N THR A 138 16.64 0.86 4.73
CA THR A 138 16.35 1.28 6.10
C THR A 138 17.58 1.07 7.00
N GLY A 139 18.49 2.05 6.98
CA GLY A 139 19.51 2.26 8.01
C GLY A 139 19.16 3.49 8.85
N PRO A 140 19.87 3.77 9.96
CA PRO A 140 19.51 4.79 10.97
C PRO A 140 19.56 6.27 10.51
N ARG A 141 19.46 6.54 9.20
CA ARG A 141 19.48 7.88 8.62
C ARG A 141 18.24 8.72 8.94
N ASP A 142 17.17 8.12 9.45
CA ASP A 142 16.02 8.87 9.99
C ASP A 142 16.12 9.23 11.48
N LEU A 143 17.20 8.81 12.18
CA LEU A 143 17.46 9.24 13.56
C LEU A 143 18.58 10.30 13.66
N ILE A 144 19.33 10.57 12.58
CA ILE A 144 20.44 11.54 12.60
C ILE A 144 19.99 12.94 12.13
N SER A 145 18.82 13.07 11.50
CA SER A 145 18.26 14.38 11.10
C SER A 145 17.56 15.13 12.26
N PHE A 146 17.46 14.54 13.45
CA PHE A 146 16.86 15.17 14.64
C PHE A 146 17.87 15.68 15.68
N LEU A 147 19.20 15.54 15.49
CA LEU A 147 20.21 15.89 16.50
C LEU A 147 21.36 16.82 16.06
N ASP A 148 21.22 17.62 14.99
CA ASP A 148 22.16 18.73 14.74
C ASP A 148 21.42 20.08 14.71
N GLU A 149 21.18 20.64 15.90
CA GLU A 149 20.86 22.06 16.07
C GLU A 149 21.79 22.65 17.15
N PRO A 150 22.83 23.40 16.76
CA PRO A 150 23.56 24.25 17.69
C PRO A 150 23.22 25.73 17.43
N SER A 151 22.18 26.22 18.09
CA SER A 151 22.15 27.49 18.84
C SER A 151 23.04 28.62 18.31
N GLY A 152 22.45 29.55 17.55
CA GLY A 152 23.08 30.81 17.15
C GLY A 152 22.10 31.99 17.10
N ILE A 153 21.94 32.68 18.23
CA ILE A 153 21.22 33.95 18.39
C ILE A 153 21.72 35.03 17.41
N ARG A 154 20.82 35.86 16.84
CA ARG A 154 20.79 37.35 16.94
C ARG A 154 19.64 38.03 16.14
N HIS A 155 18.76 38.69 16.91
CA HIS A 155 18.12 40.01 16.74
C HIS A 155 17.33 40.44 15.49
N GLY A 156 16.12 40.96 15.75
CA GLY A 156 15.72 42.29 15.26
C GLY A 156 14.33 42.38 14.63
N GLY A 157 13.30 42.66 15.42
CA GLY A 157 11.92 42.82 14.92
C GLY A 157 11.59 44.21 14.38
N VAL A 158 10.50 44.31 13.60
CA VAL A 158 9.64 45.51 13.49
C VAL A 158 8.20 45.08 13.20
N ARG A 159 7.24 45.61 13.97
CA ARG A 159 5.78 45.49 13.77
C ARG A 159 5.30 46.47 12.70
N ARG A 160 4.25 46.13 11.93
CA ARG A 160 3.25 47.09 11.41
C ARG A 160 1.95 46.38 10.98
N MET A 161 0.81 46.92 11.41
CA MET A 161 -0.59 46.52 11.13
C MET A 161 -1.34 47.76 10.51
N PRO A 162 -2.59 47.68 10.02
CA PRO A 162 -3.05 47.79 8.62
C PRO A 162 -3.74 49.16 8.31
N PRO A 163 -4.49 49.32 7.19
CA PRO A 163 -5.95 49.49 7.38
C PRO A 163 -6.92 49.07 6.23
N SER A 164 -8.14 48.72 6.68
CA SER A 164 -9.53 48.90 6.22
C SER A 164 -9.96 49.30 4.78
N GLY A 165 -11.02 48.63 4.30
CA GLY A 165 -12.17 49.30 3.66
C GLY A 165 -13.11 48.49 2.73
N ARG A 166 -14.35 48.24 3.20
CA ARG A 166 -15.69 48.11 2.49
C ARG A 166 -15.81 47.10 1.31
N GLY A 167 -16.89 46.33 1.08
CA GLY A 167 -18.26 46.18 1.59
C GLY A 167 -19.12 45.44 0.52
N VAL A 168 -20.34 45.05 0.89
CA VAL A 168 -21.49 44.55 0.06
C VAL A 168 -21.77 43.03 0.03
N SER A 169 -23.06 42.74 0.18
CA SER A 169 -23.71 41.47 0.49
C SER A 169 -24.32 40.73 -0.73
N ARG A 170 -24.49 39.41 -0.55
CA ARG A 170 -25.53 38.48 -1.07
C ARG A 170 -25.51 38.02 -2.53
N ALA A 171 -25.46 36.68 -2.68
CA ALA A 171 -26.48 35.92 -3.44
C ALA A 171 -26.69 34.52 -2.82
N ARG A 172 -27.95 34.08 -2.84
CA ARG A 172 -28.53 32.83 -2.32
C ARG A 172 -28.56 31.74 -3.40
N ARG A 173 -28.77 30.49 -2.96
CA ARG A 173 -29.47 29.32 -3.57
C ARG A 173 -28.54 28.11 -3.74
N THR A 174 -28.91 26.86 -3.47
CA THR A 174 -30.15 26.24 -2.92
C THR A 174 -29.79 24.86 -2.39
N ASN A 175 -30.52 24.46 -1.35
CA ASN A 175 -30.49 23.17 -0.69
C ASN A 175 -31.25 22.14 -1.55
N MET A 176 -30.63 20.99 -1.87
CA MET A 176 -31.34 19.83 -2.42
C MET A 176 -31.28 18.71 -1.38
N HIS A 177 -32.41 18.54 -0.69
CA HIS A 177 -32.71 17.34 0.08
C HIS A 177 -33.07 16.23 -0.90
N PHE A 178 -32.44 15.07 -0.76
CA PHE A 178 -33.05 13.81 -1.16
C PHE A 178 -32.92 12.82 0.00
N ARG A 179 -34.03 12.65 0.72
CA ARG A 179 -34.28 11.48 1.57
C ARG A 179 -34.78 10.37 0.65
N SER A 180 -34.26 9.17 0.80
CA SER A 180 -35.08 7.96 0.99
C SER A 180 -34.23 6.74 1.40
N THR A 181 -34.69 6.11 2.48
CA THR A 181 -34.68 4.67 2.79
C THR A 181 -33.35 3.92 2.82
N MET A 182 -32.77 3.90 4.02
CA MET A 182 -31.90 2.80 4.47
C MET A 182 -32.81 1.61 4.77
N GLU A 183 -32.70 0.55 3.97
CA GLU A 183 -33.18 -0.78 4.33
C GLU A 183 -31.99 -1.70 4.58
N ASP A 184 -32.15 -2.52 5.61
CA ASP A 184 -31.15 -3.29 6.33
C ASP A 184 -30.41 -4.35 5.49
N ASP A 185 -29.09 -4.21 5.36
CA ASP A 185 -28.18 -5.32 5.04
C ASP A 185 -27.24 -5.66 6.22
N ASN A 186 -27.77 -5.59 7.44
CA ASN A 186 -27.10 -6.03 8.66
C ASN A 186 -27.41 -7.51 8.95
N LYS A 187 -27.04 -8.41 8.03
CA LYS A 187 -27.15 -9.86 8.30
C LYS A 187 -26.05 -10.77 7.75
N SER A 188 -25.07 -10.25 7.01
CA SER A 188 -24.01 -11.10 6.43
C SER A 188 -22.64 -11.02 7.12
N TYR A 189 -22.51 -10.33 8.25
CA TYR A 189 -21.22 -10.16 8.96
C TYR A 189 -20.88 -11.26 9.97
N ARG A 190 -21.64 -12.37 10.02
CA ARG A 190 -21.41 -13.48 10.96
C ARG A 190 -21.13 -14.81 10.25
N THR A 191 -20.06 -14.90 9.46
CA THR A 191 -19.39 -16.18 9.12
C THR A 191 -18.00 -15.99 8.46
N TYR A 192 -17.33 -14.84 8.57
CA TYR A 192 -15.90 -14.83 8.25
C TYR A 192 -15.14 -15.49 9.40
N ASP A 193 -14.95 -16.79 9.23
CA ASP A 193 -14.31 -17.70 10.15
C ASP A 193 -12.90 -17.21 10.52
N HIS A 194 -12.79 -16.59 11.69
CA HIS A 194 -11.56 -16.06 12.25
C HIS A 194 -10.43 -17.10 12.35
N LYS A 195 -10.74 -18.41 12.25
CA LYS A 195 -9.75 -19.48 12.30
C LYS A 195 -9.04 -19.74 10.97
N ASN A 196 -9.63 -19.38 9.83
CA ASN A 196 -9.03 -19.65 8.51
C ASN A 196 -8.08 -18.55 8.01
N LEU A 197 -8.04 -17.37 8.63
CA LEU A 197 -7.34 -16.19 8.08
C LEU A 197 -5.87 -16.08 8.50
N LYS A 198 -5.53 -16.55 9.71
CA LYS A 198 -4.13 -16.74 10.12
C LYS A 198 -3.48 -17.81 9.25
N ASP A 199 -4.20 -18.91 9.06
CA ASP A 199 -3.84 -19.98 8.13
C ASP A 199 -3.70 -19.49 6.69
N ALA A 200 -4.48 -18.51 6.23
CA ALA A 200 -4.37 -17.96 4.87
C ALA A 200 -3.12 -17.09 4.66
N VAL A 201 -2.71 -16.30 5.66
CA VAL A 201 -1.45 -15.55 5.62
C VAL A 201 -0.27 -16.50 5.76
N ASP A 202 -0.37 -17.49 6.65
CA ASP A 202 0.62 -18.58 6.78
C ASP A 202 0.67 -19.47 5.52
N LEU A 203 -0.45 -19.68 4.80
CA LEU A 203 -0.53 -20.42 3.53
C LEU A 203 0.05 -19.61 2.37
N VAL A 204 -0.19 -18.30 2.32
CA VAL A 204 0.45 -17.40 1.34
C VAL A 204 1.97 -17.33 1.61
N GLN A 205 2.39 -17.37 2.86
CA GLN A 205 3.79 -17.42 3.28
C GLN A 205 4.46 -18.79 3.06
N ASN A 206 3.70 -19.90 3.00
CA ASN A 206 4.25 -21.27 2.86
C ASN A 206 3.95 -21.99 1.54
N LYS A 207 3.13 -21.45 0.63
CA LYS A 207 2.83 -22.09 -0.68
C LYS A 207 4.00 -22.09 -1.69
N GLY A 208 5.20 -21.66 -1.28
CA GLY A 208 6.45 -21.86 -2.02
C GLY A 208 7.26 -23.11 -1.64
N LYS A 209 6.78 -23.95 -0.71
CA LYS A 209 7.47 -25.19 -0.30
C LYS A 209 6.73 -26.44 -0.77
N SER A 210 6.71 -26.73 -2.07
CA SER A 210 6.61 -28.11 -2.55
C SER A 210 6.92 -28.20 -4.05
N ILE A 211 8.16 -28.56 -4.37
CA ILE A 211 8.52 -29.44 -5.50
C ILE A 211 9.83 -30.13 -5.10
N TYR A 212 9.69 -31.31 -4.49
CA TYR A 212 10.65 -32.40 -4.64
C TYR A 212 10.08 -33.35 -5.69
#